data_AF-A0A928XQ83-F1
#
_entry.id   AF-A0A928XQ83-F1
#
_cell.length_a   1.000
_cell.length_b   1.000
_cell.length_c   1.000
_cell.angle_alpha   90.00
_cell.angle_beta   90.00
_cell.angle_gamma   90.00
#
_symmetry.space_group_name_H-M   'P 1'
#
loop_
_entity.id
_entity.type
_entity.pdbx_description
1 polymer ?
#
loop_
_entity_poly.entity_id
_entity_poly.type
_entity_poly.pdbx_seq_one_letter_code
_entity_poly.pdbx_strand_id
1 'polypeptide(L)'
;MRRSLSILVSLAALTTGCAGAPPPAATPPSTPPPAAAPTAQTEEPGMQLPGDADKVPPPPAECRAFAERSAPAASCDDRNTHGLLADALGKSDAAERDGALAALEGCGKLPVGLGRALRAELAPVACGDVLVEPYLAKPPAGLEPELRDTLMGLGFAARAARLVREAPKLAAPYSKARVNQFVSGPLKHWIEGQAKAIYSVSLHGSNLEGYGKAVVAVEAGLADLRFVEVARSAPVPDEMAKDPELKEAYFGALEQALEPRKNRGRDAALVGLKKLAEAGVVHDARVERARKLLSEVYAGRRIDALDSLLLPELPAAAPKTDAERLATLLPTPYAERVFASAKPSDAALLRALVERGLPKTTRAKLEADKNLAAETRRLLGRALFALGQRYWRAADFSAAASALAGGKLGGALKDEAELVAALSAALQSGPKDAAEMMLRGPHLPKGVGDVAKLDELAKGKGNRAGLAAFDAARLLEIARPAGADAAYFKAVADRYGKAAAELADAAKKRDAKDRQKAAEDTAKAVAPSSAR
;
A
#
# COMPACT_ATOMS: atom_id res chain seq x y z
N MET A 1 12.73 -38.78 19.49
CA MET A 1 11.59 -38.05 18.88
C MET A 1 10.63 -37.41 19.90
N ARG A 2 10.09 -38.10 20.93
CA ARG A 2 9.15 -37.49 21.92
C ARG A 2 9.68 -36.30 22.76
N ARG A 3 11.01 -36.12 22.88
CA ARG A 3 11.64 -35.03 23.68
C ARG A 3 12.03 -33.77 22.87
N SER A 4 11.88 -33.80 21.55
CA SER A 4 12.08 -32.63 20.68
C SER A 4 10.77 -31.85 20.46
N LEU A 5 9.63 -32.46 20.79
CA LEU A 5 8.29 -31.84 20.70
C LEU A 5 8.09 -30.67 21.68
N SER A 6 8.73 -30.66 22.86
CA SER A 6 8.50 -29.62 23.88
C SER A 6 8.99 -28.22 23.48
N ILE A 7 10.00 -28.13 22.62
CA ILE A 7 10.52 -26.84 22.11
C ILE A 7 9.58 -26.28 21.03
N LEU A 8 9.07 -27.15 20.16
CA LEU A 8 8.06 -26.81 19.15
C LEU A 8 6.78 -26.27 19.81
N VAL A 9 6.35 -26.87 20.93
CA VAL A 9 5.18 -26.44 21.70
C VAL A 9 5.41 -25.08 22.38
N SER A 10 6.63 -24.80 22.84
CA SER A 10 6.94 -23.54 23.54
C SER A 10 6.98 -22.34 22.59
N LEU A 11 7.47 -22.50 21.36
CA LEU A 11 7.45 -21.44 20.34
C LEU A 11 6.07 -21.26 19.70
N ALA A 12 5.29 -22.34 19.53
CA ALA A 12 3.89 -22.28 19.12
C ALA A 12 2.97 -21.67 20.21
N ALA A 13 3.29 -21.85 21.49
CA ALA A 13 2.58 -21.18 22.60
C ALA A 13 2.86 -19.67 22.66
N LEU A 14 4.01 -19.21 22.13
CA LEU A 14 4.39 -17.79 22.11
C LEU A 14 3.69 -16.98 21.01
N THR A 15 3.19 -17.63 19.96
CA THR A 15 2.43 -16.95 18.90
C THR A 15 0.92 -17.00 19.10
N THR A 16 0.43 -17.85 20.01
CA THR A 16 -1.00 -18.10 20.30
C THR A 16 -1.50 -17.45 21.59
N GLY A 17 -0.65 -16.70 22.29
CA GLY A 17 -0.98 -15.97 23.52
C GLY A 17 -1.95 -14.80 23.31
N CYS A 18 -3.21 -15.13 22.99
CA CYS A 18 -4.46 -14.38 23.20
C CYS A 18 -5.67 -15.14 22.60
N ALA A 19 -5.62 -16.47 22.46
CA ALA A 19 -6.79 -17.29 22.11
C ALA A 19 -7.36 -17.93 23.39
N GLY A 20 -8.54 -17.48 23.83
CA GLY A 20 -9.25 -18.09 24.96
C GLY A 20 -9.85 -19.46 24.61
N ALA A 21 -9.70 -20.40 25.54
CA ALA A 21 -10.41 -21.68 25.80
C ALA A 21 -10.74 -22.66 24.63
N PRO A 22 -10.61 -23.99 24.84
CA PRO A 22 -10.93 -25.01 23.84
C PRO A 22 -12.46 -25.17 23.63
N PRO A 23 -12.92 -25.54 22.42
CA PRO A 23 -14.34 -25.72 22.14
C PRO A 23 -14.88 -27.05 22.70
N PRO A 24 -16.13 -27.10 23.22
CA PRO A 24 -16.83 -28.34 23.46
C PRO A 24 -17.33 -28.98 22.15
N ALA A 25 -17.61 -30.27 22.20
CA ALA A 25 -17.91 -31.15 21.07
C ALA A 25 -19.10 -30.69 20.21
N ALA A 26 -19.03 -31.05 18.92
CA ALA A 26 -19.87 -30.58 17.83
C ALA A 26 -21.37 -30.95 17.94
N THR A 27 -22.22 -29.93 17.79
CA THR A 27 -23.61 -30.04 17.34
C THR A 27 -23.84 -29.11 16.14
N PRO A 28 -24.78 -29.43 15.23
CA PRO A 28 -24.95 -28.77 13.93
C PRO A 28 -25.41 -27.30 14.06
N PRO A 29 -25.16 -26.46 13.02
CA PRO A 29 -25.10 -25.01 13.16
C PRO A 29 -26.50 -24.39 13.31
N SER A 30 -26.79 -23.86 14.50
CA SER A 30 -27.76 -22.77 14.66
C SER A 30 -27.01 -21.44 14.55
N THR A 31 -27.52 -20.55 13.71
CA THR A 31 -27.00 -19.20 13.52
C THR A 31 -26.98 -18.45 14.85
N PRO A 32 -25.81 -18.01 15.37
CA PRO A 32 -25.79 -17.21 16.59
C PRO A 32 -26.31 -15.79 16.27
N PRO A 33 -27.16 -15.20 17.13
CA PRO A 33 -27.49 -13.79 17.03
C PRO A 33 -26.21 -12.95 17.23
N PRO A 34 -26.10 -11.76 16.61
CA PRO A 34 -24.92 -10.92 16.71
C PRO A 34 -24.63 -10.60 18.17
N ALA A 35 -23.38 -10.85 18.60
CA ALA A 35 -22.90 -10.53 19.93
C ALA A 35 -23.12 -9.01 20.17
N ALA A 36 -23.82 -8.70 21.26
CA ALA A 36 -24.05 -7.33 21.69
C ALA A 36 -22.71 -6.63 21.90
N ALA A 37 -22.57 -5.45 21.29
CA ALA A 37 -21.43 -4.58 21.51
C ALA A 37 -21.27 -4.29 23.01
N PRO A 38 -20.05 -4.33 23.57
CA PRO A 38 -19.84 -3.85 24.92
C PRO A 38 -20.26 -2.39 25.00
N THR A 39 -21.13 -2.07 25.94
CA THR A 39 -21.61 -0.73 26.25
C THR A 39 -20.41 0.16 26.53
N ALA A 40 -20.15 1.09 25.63
CA ALA A 40 -19.16 2.14 25.80
C ALA A 40 -19.53 2.95 27.05
N GLN A 41 -18.66 2.92 28.06
CA GLN A 41 -18.67 3.95 29.09
C GLN A 41 -18.14 5.22 28.43
N THR A 42 -19.01 6.21 28.32
CA THR A 42 -18.73 7.54 27.79
C THR A 42 -17.97 8.36 28.84
N GLU A 43 -16.67 8.08 29.03
CA GLU A 43 -15.74 9.12 29.43
C GLU A 43 -15.29 9.82 28.15
N GLU A 44 -15.42 11.15 28.06
CA GLU A 44 -14.81 11.89 26.96
C GLU A 44 -13.31 11.57 26.94
N PRO A 45 -12.79 10.89 25.92
CA PRO A 45 -11.39 10.51 25.91
C PRO A 45 -10.59 11.79 25.79
N GLY A 46 -9.75 12.04 26.80
CA GLY A 46 -8.70 13.06 26.69
C GLY A 46 -7.96 12.90 25.36
N MET A 47 -7.70 14.02 24.69
CA MET A 47 -7.13 14.13 23.34
C MET A 47 -5.66 13.70 23.22
N GLN A 48 -5.21 12.82 24.13
CA GLN A 48 -3.85 12.31 24.21
C GLN A 48 -3.75 10.98 23.46
N LEU A 49 -2.59 10.69 22.87
CA LEU A 49 -2.33 9.37 22.30
C LEU A 49 -2.20 8.34 23.45
N PRO A 50 -3.14 7.39 23.61
CA PRO A 50 -3.31 6.54 24.78
C PRO A 50 -2.06 5.77 25.25
N GLY A 51 -2.04 5.45 26.54
CA GLY A 51 -0.87 5.25 27.40
C GLY A 51 -0.20 3.87 27.48
N ASP A 52 -0.06 3.13 26.37
CA ASP A 52 0.88 1.99 26.35
C ASP A 52 2.33 2.42 25.98
N ALA A 53 2.67 3.69 26.24
CA ALA A 53 3.97 4.29 25.90
C ALA A 53 5.16 3.47 26.44
N ASP A 54 5.04 2.89 27.64
CA ASP A 54 6.11 2.10 28.27
C ASP A 54 6.52 0.83 27.50
N LYS A 55 5.68 0.36 26.57
CA LYS A 55 5.95 -0.80 25.71
C LYS A 55 6.33 -0.41 24.29
N VAL A 56 6.13 0.86 23.92
CA VAL A 56 6.60 1.42 22.65
C VAL A 56 8.03 1.89 22.84
N PRO A 57 8.99 1.45 22.01
CA PRO A 57 10.34 2.00 22.06
C PRO A 57 10.32 3.54 21.92
N PRO A 58 11.21 4.26 22.63
CA PRO A 58 11.24 5.71 22.56
C PRO A 58 11.53 6.18 21.13
N PRO A 59 11.12 7.41 20.77
CA PRO A 59 11.50 8.00 19.49
C PRO A 59 13.04 8.08 19.36
N PRO A 60 13.59 7.81 18.16
CA PRO A 60 15.01 8.03 17.89
C PRO A 60 15.49 9.42 18.29
N ALA A 61 16.76 9.55 18.67
CA ALA A 61 17.32 10.80 19.16
C ALA A 61 17.22 11.93 18.11
N GLU A 62 17.33 11.61 16.82
CA GLU A 62 17.16 12.58 15.74
C GLU A 62 15.76 13.22 15.68
N CYS A 63 14.73 12.58 16.23
CA CYS A 63 13.37 13.12 16.25
C CYS A 63 13.26 14.39 17.11
N ARG A 64 14.17 14.59 18.07
CA ARG A 64 14.22 15.80 18.91
C ARG A 64 14.38 17.07 18.06
N ALA A 65 15.21 17.01 17.02
CA ALA A 65 15.44 18.15 16.14
C ALA A 65 14.18 18.60 15.40
N PHE A 66 13.22 17.71 15.15
CA PHE A 66 11.92 18.03 14.56
C PHE A 66 10.96 18.60 15.62
N ALA A 67 10.90 17.98 16.79
CA ALA A 67 10.00 18.40 17.87
C ALA A 67 10.31 19.80 18.41
N GLU A 68 11.59 20.13 18.57
CA GLU A 68 12.06 21.43 19.10
C GLU A 68 12.06 22.53 18.03
N ARG A 69 11.90 22.19 16.75
CA ARG A 69 11.99 23.17 15.67
C ARG A 69 10.79 24.11 15.73
N SER A 70 11.13 25.37 15.96
CA SER A 70 10.26 26.52 15.82
C SER A 70 10.88 27.48 14.82
N ALA A 71 10.04 28.18 14.07
CA ALA A 71 10.45 29.22 13.15
C ALA A 71 9.53 30.43 13.34
N PRO A 72 10.04 31.66 13.13
CA PRO A 72 9.18 32.84 13.07
C PRO A 72 8.06 32.62 12.06
N ALA A 73 6.84 33.02 12.42
CA ALA A 73 5.70 32.87 11.53
C ALA A 73 5.94 33.62 10.22
N ALA A 74 5.78 32.92 9.10
CA ALA A 74 5.85 33.53 7.78
C ALA A 74 4.65 34.49 7.57
N SER A 75 4.88 35.59 6.87
CA SER A 75 3.80 36.47 6.43
C SER A 75 3.07 35.84 5.26
N CYS A 76 1.87 35.31 5.52
CA CYS A 76 1.00 34.75 4.51
C CYS A 76 -0.05 35.76 4.05
N ASP A 77 -0.14 35.97 2.74
CA ASP A 77 -1.30 36.57 2.08
C ASP A 77 -1.92 35.58 1.07
N ASP A 78 -3.12 35.89 0.58
CA ASP A 78 -3.83 35.00 -0.36
C ASP A 78 -3.08 34.80 -1.70
N ARG A 79 -2.16 35.71 -2.04
CA ARG A 79 -1.45 35.69 -3.33
C ARG A 79 -0.18 34.84 -3.26
N ASN A 80 0.44 34.70 -2.09
CA ASN A 80 1.70 34.00 -1.92
C ASN A 80 1.61 32.63 -1.24
N THR A 81 0.46 32.28 -0.63
CA THR A 81 0.36 31.09 0.25
C THR A 81 0.71 29.78 -0.47
N HIS A 82 0.23 29.57 -1.71
CA HIS A 82 0.60 28.38 -2.48
C HIS A 82 2.08 28.34 -2.85
N GLY A 83 2.66 29.49 -3.19
CA GLY A 83 4.09 29.61 -3.51
C GLY A 83 4.96 29.28 -2.32
N LEU A 84 4.65 29.83 -1.14
CA LEU A 84 5.35 29.54 0.11
C LEU A 84 5.30 28.05 0.46
N LEU A 85 4.14 27.41 0.33
CA LEU A 85 4.01 25.98 0.61
C LEU A 85 4.75 25.13 -0.45
N ALA A 86 4.69 25.52 -1.72
CA ALA A 86 5.45 24.85 -2.78
C ALA A 86 6.96 24.95 -2.54
N ASP A 87 7.45 26.12 -2.12
CA ASP A 87 8.86 26.35 -1.84
C ASP A 87 9.34 25.55 -0.63
N ALA A 88 8.52 25.45 0.41
CA ALA A 88 8.78 24.60 1.56
C ALA A 88 8.87 23.12 1.15
N LEU A 89 7.87 22.61 0.43
CA LEU A 89 7.83 21.21 -0.03
C LEU A 89 8.92 20.88 -1.07
N GLY A 90 9.37 21.87 -1.83
CA GLY A 90 10.43 21.74 -2.82
C GLY A 90 11.84 21.63 -2.23
N LYS A 91 12.01 21.86 -0.92
CA LYS A 91 13.30 21.65 -0.24
C LYS A 91 13.68 20.17 -0.23
N SER A 92 14.87 19.86 -0.75
CA SER A 92 15.43 18.51 -0.75
C SER A 92 15.86 18.07 0.65
N ASP A 93 16.51 18.97 1.40
CA ASP A 93 16.91 18.71 2.79
C ASP A 93 15.69 18.66 3.73
N ALA A 94 15.64 17.62 4.57
CA ALA A 94 14.51 17.36 5.45
C ALA A 94 14.42 18.37 6.61
N ALA A 95 15.55 18.87 7.11
CA ALA A 95 15.58 19.84 8.20
C ALA A 95 15.17 21.24 7.70
N GLU A 96 15.66 21.65 6.53
CA GLU A 96 15.24 22.90 5.88
C GLU A 96 13.74 22.86 5.54
N ARG A 97 13.25 21.73 4.99
CA ARG A 97 11.83 21.53 4.69
C ARG A 97 10.97 21.67 5.95
N ASP A 98 11.34 20.98 7.03
CA ASP A 98 10.60 21.05 8.30
C ASP A 98 10.61 22.46 8.89
N GLY A 99 11.74 23.18 8.82
CA GLY A 99 11.83 24.57 9.27
C GLY A 99 10.92 25.51 8.47
N ALA A 100 10.89 25.36 7.15
CA ALA A 100 10.00 26.12 6.29
C ALA A 100 8.51 25.81 6.57
N LEU A 101 8.17 24.54 6.78
CA LEU A 101 6.81 24.14 7.14
C LEU A 101 6.40 24.62 8.54
N ALA A 102 7.34 24.63 9.51
CA ALA A 102 7.10 25.16 10.85
C ALA A 102 6.73 26.65 10.82
N ALA A 103 7.40 27.44 9.95
CA ALA A 103 7.09 28.85 9.76
C ALA A 103 5.66 29.07 9.21
N LEU A 104 5.10 28.09 8.51
CA LEU A 104 3.75 28.15 7.91
C LEU A 104 2.64 27.65 8.84
N GLU A 105 2.93 27.12 10.04
CA GLU A 105 1.88 26.64 10.95
C GLU A 105 0.93 27.75 11.43
N GLY A 106 1.43 28.98 11.57
CA GLY A 106 0.65 30.15 11.95
C GLY A 106 -0.07 30.85 10.78
N CYS A 107 0.03 30.29 9.58
CA CYS A 107 -0.52 30.88 8.36
C CYS A 107 -2.05 30.78 8.35
N GLY A 108 -2.76 31.87 8.64
CA GLY A 108 -4.23 31.90 8.71
C GLY A 108 -4.98 31.63 7.39
N LYS A 109 -4.24 31.47 6.28
CA LYS A 109 -4.78 31.12 4.96
C LYS A 109 -4.71 29.63 4.64
N LEU A 110 -3.96 28.87 5.44
CA LEU A 110 -3.94 27.42 5.36
C LEU A 110 -4.93 26.82 6.37
N PRO A 111 -5.50 25.64 6.07
CA PRO A 111 -6.29 24.90 7.04
C PRO A 111 -5.51 24.69 8.34
N VAL A 112 -6.16 24.97 9.47
CA VAL A 112 -5.55 24.85 10.81
C VAL A 112 -5.04 23.43 11.03
N GLY A 113 -3.74 23.29 11.30
CA GLY A 113 -3.07 22.00 11.49
C GLY A 113 -2.48 21.37 10.24
N LEU A 114 -2.67 21.97 9.05
CA LEU A 114 -2.08 21.44 7.81
C LEU A 114 -0.54 21.43 7.89
N GLY A 115 0.07 22.53 8.33
CA GLY A 115 1.52 22.62 8.50
C GLY A 115 2.05 21.52 9.42
N ARG A 116 1.40 21.32 10.57
CA ARG A 116 1.76 20.28 11.53
C ARG A 116 1.62 18.87 10.94
N ALA A 117 0.54 18.60 10.21
CA ALA A 117 0.32 17.31 9.56
C ALA A 117 1.38 17.04 8.48
N LEU A 118 1.72 18.03 7.65
CA LEU A 118 2.77 17.91 6.63
C LEU A 118 4.16 17.69 7.24
N ARG A 119 4.48 18.34 8.36
CA ARG A 119 5.72 18.09 9.10
C ARG A 119 5.79 16.65 9.59
N ALA A 120 4.74 16.15 10.24
CA ALA A 120 4.67 14.78 10.73
C ALA A 120 4.68 13.74 9.59
N GLU A 121 4.05 14.05 8.46
CA GLU A 121 4.01 13.22 7.27
C GLU A 121 5.39 13.08 6.58
N LEU A 122 6.15 14.18 6.50
CA LEU A 122 7.40 14.24 5.74
C LEU A 122 8.66 14.02 6.59
N ALA A 123 8.51 13.99 7.92
CA ALA A 123 9.53 13.53 8.84
C ALA A 123 9.72 11.99 8.72
N PRO A 124 10.83 11.43 9.23
CA PRO A 124 10.93 9.98 9.40
C PRO A 124 9.69 9.46 10.16
N VAL A 125 9.06 8.39 9.67
CA VAL A 125 7.79 7.88 10.23
C VAL A 125 7.86 7.70 11.74
N ALA A 126 9.00 7.24 12.26
CA ALA A 126 9.25 7.04 13.69
C ALA A 126 9.24 8.33 14.54
N CYS A 127 9.13 9.52 13.95
CA CYS A 127 9.10 10.82 14.64
C CYS A 127 7.71 11.49 14.64
N GLY A 128 6.69 10.87 14.03
CA GLY A 128 5.38 11.50 13.89
C GLY A 128 4.72 11.86 15.23
N ASP A 129 4.82 11.00 16.24
CA ASP A 129 4.23 11.19 17.56
C ASP A 129 4.83 12.38 18.32
N VAL A 130 6.15 12.56 18.31
CA VAL A 130 6.78 13.73 18.98
C VAL A 130 6.36 15.06 18.37
N LEU A 131 5.97 15.05 17.09
CA LEU A 131 5.45 16.24 16.41
C LEU A 131 3.98 16.49 16.76
N VAL A 132 3.14 15.44 16.77
CA VAL A 132 1.69 15.63 16.92
C VAL A 132 1.20 15.63 18.37
N GLU A 133 1.86 14.95 19.29
CA GLU A 133 1.39 14.82 20.68
C GLU A 133 1.27 16.16 21.41
N PRO A 134 2.28 17.05 21.41
CA PRO A 134 2.15 18.36 22.06
C PRO A 134 1.05 19.21 21.42
N TYR A 135 0.87 19.07 20.11
CA TYR A 135 -0.14 19.79 19.34
C TYR A 135 -1.55 19.30 19.65
N LEU A 136 -1.76 17.99 19.76
CA LEU A 136 -3.06 17.38 20.10
C LEU A 136 -3.42 17.54 21.58
N ALA A 137 -2.43 17.64 22.47
CA ALA A 137 -2.66 17.94 23.88
C ALA A 137 -3.23 19.35 24.11
N LYS A 138 -2.95 20.29 23.19
CA LYS A 138 -3.47 21.67 23.19
C LYS A 138 -3.91 22.05 21.77
N PRO A 139 -5.00 21.45 21.27
CA PRO A 139 -5.42 21.62 19.88
C PRO A 139 -5.82 23.09 19.65
N PRO A 140 -5.37 23.72 18.55
CA PRO A 140 -5.83 25.06 18.22
C PRO A 140 -7.30 25.07 17.81
N ALA A 141 -7.95 26.21 18.02
CA ALA A 141 -9.32 26.42 17.58
C ALA A 141 -9.43 26.29 16.04
N GLY A 142 -10.48 25.63 15.58
CA GLY A 142 -10.73 25.42 14.15
C GLY A 142 -10.03 24.20 13.53
N LEU A 143 -9.37 23.36 14.33
CA LEU A 143 -8.85 22.08 13.85
C LEU A 143 -10.01 21.15 13.39
N GLU A 144 -10.06 20.86 12.10
CA GLU A 144 -11.09 19.99 11.52
C GLU A 144 -10.99 18.54 12.02
N PRO A 145 -12.12 17.84 12.23
CA PRO A 145 -12.12 16.45 12.74
C PRO A 145 -11.28 15.47 11.93
N GLU A 146 -11.39 15.49 10.59
CA GLU A 146 -10.61 14.57 9.74
C GLU A 146 -9.10 14.85 9.79
N LEU A 147 -8.70 16.12 9.94
CA LEU A 147 -7.30 16.49 10.05
C LEU A 147 -6.75 16.15 11.44
N ARG A 148 -7.59 16.27 12.48
CA ARG A 148 -7.29 15.75 13.82
C ARG A 148 -7.07 14.24 13.78
N ASP A 149 -7.93 13.48 13.11
CA ASP A 149 -7.77 12.03 12.92
C ASP A 149 -6.51 11.70 12.13
N THR A 150 -6.16 12.53 11.13
CA THR A 150 -4.89 12.39 10.40
C THR A 150 -3.69 12.59 11.32
N LEU A 151 -3.68 13.63 12.15
CA LEU A 151 -2.62 13.88 13.13
C LEU A 151 -2.50 12.73 14.14
N MET A 152 -3.64 12.27 14.69
CA MET A 152 -3.66 11.10 15.57
C MET A 152 -3.09 9.87 14.85
N GLY A 153 -3.50 9.66 13.60
CA GLY A 153 -3.04 8.56 12.77
C GLY A 153 -1.53 8.58 12.53
N LEU A 154 -0.95 9.76 12.27
CA LEU A 154 0.50 9.92 12.11
C LEU A 154 1.25 9.61 13.40
N GLY A 155 0.73 10.02 14.56
CA GLY A 155 1.33 9.69 15.86
C GLY A 155 1.28 8.19 16.17
N PHE A 156 0.12 7.56 15.99
CA PHE A 156 -0.02 6.12 16.17
C PHE A 156 0.86 5.31 15.20
N ALA A 157 0.96 5.74 13.94
CA ALA A 157 1.81 5.14 12.94
C ALA A 157 3.30 5.23 13.33
N ALA A 158 3.74 6.35 13.91
CA ALA A 158 5.10 6.51 14.43
C ALA A 158 5.40 5.51 15.54
N ARG A 159 4.48 5.34 16.49
CA ARG A 159 4.58 4.34 17.55
C ARG A 159 4.65 2.93 16.96
N ALA A 160 3.77 2.58 16.02
CA ALA A 160 3.79 1.27 15.35
C ALA A 160 5.09 1.01 14.58
N ALA A 161 5.64 2.01 13.90
CA ALA A 161 6.88 1.89 13.12
C ALA A 161 8.10 1.51 13.97
N ARG A 162 8.08 1.84 15.26
CA ARG A 162 9.16 1.52 16.23
C ARG A 162 8.99 0.16 16.92
N LEU A 163 7.78 -0.36 17.03
CA LEU A 163 7.51 -1.68 17.62
C LEU A 163 8.19 -2.79 16.84
N VAL A 164 8.70 -3.86 17.46
CA VAL A 164 9.26 -5.03 16.75
C VAL A 164 10.44 -4.69 15.82
N ARG A 165 11.41 -3.92 16.32
CA ARG A 165 12.68 -3.62 15.62
C ARG A 165 13.85 -4.37 16.20
N GLU A 166 14.01 -4.31 17.52
CA GLU A 166 15.16 -4.88 18.23
C GLU A 166 14.67 -5.92 19.23
N ALA A 167 14.71 -7.18 18.82
CA ALA A 167 14.46 -8.29 19.72
C ALA A 167 15.65 -8.46 20.68
N PRO A 168 15.40 -8.92 21.92
CA PRO A 168 16.46 -9.41 22.79
C PRO A 168 17.34 -10.42 22.05
N LYS A 169 18.64 -10.41 22.31
CA LYS A 169 19.59 -11.34 21.67
C LYS A 169 20.16 -12.30 22.69
N LEU A 170 20.22 -13.58 22.33
CA LEU A 170 20.98 -14.57 23.08
C LEU A 170 22.42 -14.58 22.58
N ALA A 171 23.39 -14.47 23.49
CA ALA A 171 24.80 -14.64 23.18
C ALA A 171 25.19 -16.12 23.21
N ALA A 172 26.10 -16.53 22.31
CA ALA A 172 26.66 -17.88 22.29
C ALA A 172 27.29 -18.26 23.66
N PRO A 173 27.37 -19.55 24.02
CA PRO A 173 26.92 -20.74 23.28
C PRO A 173 25.39 -20.99 23.30
N TYR A 174 24.85 -21.58 22.24
CA TYR A 174 23.42 -21.86 22.02
C TYR A 174 23.00 -23.26 22.49
N SER A 175 23.27 -23.58 23.75
CA SER A 175 22.81 -24.85 24.32
C SER A 175 21.29 -24.88 24.50
N LYS A 176 20.70 -26.08 24.42
CA LYS A 176 19.26 -26.31 24.57
C LYS A 176 18.67 -25.64 25.83
N ALA A 177 19.35 -25.75 26.97
CA ALA A 177 18.90 -25.15 28.22
C ALA A 177 18.89 -23.61 28.17
N ARG A 178 19.93 -22.99 27.61
CA ARG A 178 20.02 -21.53 27.48
C ARG A 178 18.99 -20.99 26.50
N VAL A 179 18.80 -21.66 25.37
CA VAL A 179 17.76 -21.29 24.40
C VAL A 179 16.37 -21.39 25.04
N ASN A 180 16.06 -22.46 25.78
CA ASN A 180 14.76 -22.60 26.45
C ASN A 180 14.50 -21.51 27.49
N GLN A 181 15.51 -21.17 28.31
CA GLN A 181 15.41 -20.10 29.30
C GLN A 181 15.21 -18.74 28.63
N PHE A 182 15.93 -18.47 27.54
CA PHE A 182 15.80 -17.24 26.77
C PHE A 182 14.41 -17.10 26.13
N VAL A 183 13.94 -18.17 25.48
CA VAL A 183 12.63 -18.23 24.82
C VAL A 183 11.49 -18.07 25.83
N SER A 184 11.57 -18.74 26.97
CA SER A 184 10.49 -18.74 27.99
C SER A 184 10.50 -17.50 28.89
N GLY A 185 11.58 -16.73 28.91
CA GLY A 185 11.74 -15.54 29.75
C GLY A 185 11.85 -14.25 28.92
N PRO A 186 13.07 -13.72 28.67
CA PRO A 186 13.25 -12.42 28.02
C PRO A 186 12.53 -12.26 26.68
N LEU A 187 12.60 -13.27 25.81
CA LEU A 187 11.96 -13.20 24.50
C LEU A 187 10.43 -13.23 24.61
N LYS A 188 9.88 -14.10 25.46
CA LYS A 188 8.43 -14.18 25.73
C LYS A 188 7.87 -12.84 26.17
N HIS A 189 8.44 -12.26 27.22
CA HIS A 189 7.96 -10.99 27.78
C HIS A 189 8.07 -9.84 26.78
N TRP A 190 9.13 -9.84 25.96
CA TRP A 190 9.26 -8.87 24.88
C TRP A 190 8.17 -9.08 23.82
N ILE A 191 7.92 -10.30 23.34
CA ILE A 191 6.87 -10.60 22.35
C ILE A 191 5.49 -10.17 22.87
N GLU A 192 5.15 -10.54 24.12
CA GLU A 192 3.87 -10.19 24.74
C GLU A 192 3.70 -8.66 24.85
N GLY A 193 4.73 -7.94 25.30
CA GLY A 193 4.72 -6.48 25.39
C GLY A 193 4.54 -5.81 24.03
N GLN A 194 5.30 -6.25 23.03
CA GLN A 194 5.21 -5.72 21.67
C GLN A 194 3.84 -6.02 21.02
N ALA A 195 3.30 -7.22 21.23
CA ALA A 195 2.00 -7.62 20.71
C ALA A 195 0.86 -6.81 21.33
N LYS A 196 0.90 -6.60 22.65
CA LYS A 196 -0.06 -5.73 23.35
C LYS A 196 -0.01 -4.30 22.81
N ALA A 197 1.19 -3.75 22.61
CA ALA A 197 1.35 -2.41 22.06
C ALA A 197 0.81 -2.29 20.62
N ILE A 198 1.05 -3.29 19.76
CA ILE A 198 0.47 -3.33 18.40
C ILE A 198 -1.05 -3.39 18.47
N TYR A 199 -1.60 -4.24 19.33
CA TYR A 199 -3.05 -4.35 19.51
C TYR A 199 -3.66 -3.02 19.95
N SER A 200 -3.05 -2.35 20.94
CA SER A 200 -3.49 -1.05 21.44
C SER A 200 -3.47 0.01 20.34
N VAL A 201 -2.37 0.15 19.61
CA VAL A 201 -2.29 1.10 18.48
C VAL A 201 -3.31 0.78 17.40
N SER A 202 -3.50 -0.50 17.08
CA SER A 202 -4.48 -0.94 16.08
C SER A 202 -5.92 -0.65 16.51
N LEU A 203 -6.24 -0.88 17.78
CA LEU A 203 -7.57 -0.65 18.35
C LEU A 203 -7.94 0.84 18.25
N HIS A 204 -7.06 1.72 18.71
CA HIS A 204 -7.28 3.16 18.61
C HIS A 204 -7.30 3.64 17.15
N GLY A 205 -6.36 3.15 16.33
CA GLY A 205 -6.33 3.44 14.90
C GLY A 205 -7.60 3.01 14.17
N SER A 206 -8.26 1.93 14.62
CA SER A 206 -9.49 1.43 14.01
C SER A 206 -10.69 2.36 14.20
N ASN A 207 -10.67 3.22 15.24
CA ASN A 207 -11.69 4.21 15.52
C ASN A 207 -11.52 5.52 14.72
N LEU A 208 -10.36 5.71 14.09
CA LEU A 208 -10.13 6.87 13.22
C LEU A 208 -10.90 6.74 11.91
N GLU A 209 -11.07 7.86 11.23
CA GLU A 209 -11.62 7.90 9.87
C GLU A 209 -10.58 8.26 8.80
N GLY A 210 -11.02 8.12 7.54
CA GLY A 210 -10.29 8.59 6.37
C GLY A 210 -8.83 8.15 6.30
N TYR A 211 -7.96 9.12 6.05
CA TYR A 211 -6.53 8.91 5.84
C TYR A 211 -5.78 8.55 7.13
N GLY A 212 -6.15 9.13 8.28
CA GLY A 212 -5.55 8.79 9.57
C GLY A 212 -5.64 7.31 9.89
N LYS A 213 -6.83 6.71 9.71
CA LYS A 213 -7.02 5.25 9.81
C LYS A 213 -6.11 4.48 8.87
N ALA A 214 -5.95 4.98 7.64
CA ALA A 214 -5.18 4.32 6.60
C ALA A 214 -3.71 4.16 6.99
N VAL A 215 -3.09 5.24 7.48
CA VAL A 215 -1.68 5.27 7.85
C VAL A 215 -1.39 4.34 9.03
N VAL A 216 -2.24 4.37 10.07
CA VAL A 216 -2.09 3.48 11.23
C VAL A 216 -2.26 2.02 10.83
N ALA A 217 -3.28 1.70 10.04
CA ALA A 217 -3.57 0.33 9.64
C ALA A 217 -2.40 -0.29 8.84
N VAL A 218 -1.76 0.49 7.96
CA VAL A 218 -0.54 0.04 7.26
C VAL A 218 0.59 -0.22 8.26
N GLU A 219 0.97 0.76 9.09
CA GLU A 219 2.13 0.61 9.97
C GLU A 219 1.92 -0.46 11.06
N ALA A 220 0.70 -0.62 11.57
CA ALA A 220 0.34 -1.71 12.48
C ALA A 220 0.44 -3.07 11.78
N GLY A 221 -0.04 -3.18 10.53
CA GLY A 221 0.10 -4.38 9.73
C GLY A 221 1.56 -4.76 9.48
N LEU A 222 2.40 -3.77 9.14
CA LEU A 222 3.84 -3.93 8.99
C LEU A 222 4.52 -4.35 10.30
N ALA A 223 4.04 -3.86 11.45
CA ALA A 223 4.55 -4.27 12.77
C ALA A 223 4.25 -5.74 13.08
N ASP A 224 3.03 -6.22 12.79
CA ASP A 224 2.70 -7.65 12.94
C ASP A 224 3.52 -8.54 12.00
N LEU A 225 3.78 -8.08 10.77
CA LEU A 225 4.59 -8.83 9.79
C LEU A 225 6.07 -8.86 10.16
N ARG A 226 6.62 -7.83 10.80
CA ARG A 226 8.00 -7.84 11.32
C ARG A 226 8.24 -8.88 12.41
N PHE A 227 7.21 -9.31 13.14
CA PHE A 227 7.36 -10.45 14.05
C PHE A 227 7.76 -11.73 13.31
N VAL A 228 7.31 -11.90 12.06
CA VAL A 228 7.66 -13.05 11.23
C VAL A 228 9.16 -13.03 10.92
N GLU A 229 9.71 -11.86 10.57
CA GLU A 229 11.14 -11.66 10.34
C GLU A 229 11.98 -11.88 11.61
N VAL A 230 11.53 -11.33 12.74
CA VAL A 230 12.17 -11.53 14.04
C VAL A 230 12.17 -13.01 14.44
N ALA A 231 11.06 -13.70 14.27
CA ALA A 231 10.95 -15.11 14.59
C ALA A 231 11.86 -15.98 13.69
N ARG A 232 11.96 -15.66 12.39
CA ARG A 232 12.86 -16.35 11.45
C ARG A 232 14.35 -16.13 11.74
N SER A 233 14.70 -15.02 12.38
CA SER A 233 16.08 -14.69 12.78
C SER A 233 16.45 -15.17 14.18
N ALA A 234 15.53 -15.83 14.89
CA ALA A 234 15.80 -16.35 16.22
C ALA A 234 16.90 -17.45 16.18
N PRO A 235 17.83 -17.46 17.16
CA PRO A 235 18.88 -18.46 17.20
C PRO A 235 18.30 -19.86 17.46
N VAL A 236 18.76 -20.82 16.65
CA VAL A 236 18.37 -22.23 16.73
C VAL A 236 19.43 -22.99 17.55
N PRO A 237 19.05 -23.91 18.46
CA PRO A 237 20.02 -24.72 19.19
C PRO A 237 20.98 -25.49 18.26
N ASP A 238 22.25 -25.62 18.65
CA ASP A 238 23.28 -26.27 17.81
C ASP A 238 22.90 -27.70 17.39
N GLU A 239 22.18 -28.41 18.28
CA GLU A 239 21.66 -29.77 18.03
C GLU A 239 20.67 -29.82 16.86
N MET A 240 19.81 -28.81 16.72
CA MET A 240 18.84 -28.70 15.62
C MET A 240 19.49 -28.11 14.37
N ALA A 241 20.44 -27.19 14.52
CA ALA A 241 21.12 -26.56 13.38
C ALA A 241 21.97 -27.57 12.56
N LYS A 242 22.48 -28.61 13.23
CA LYS A 242 23.33 -29.66 12.62
C LYS A 242 22.54 -30.82 12.01
N ASP A 243 21.23 -30.91 12.27
CA ASP A 243 20.34 -31.96 11.75
C ASP A 243 19.34 -31.34 10.75
N PRO A 244 19.48 -31.63 9.44
CA PRO A 244 18.60 -31.05 8.41
C PRO A 244 17.11 -31.36 8.61
N GLU A 245 16.75 -32.56 9.06
CA GLU A 245 15.34 -32.95 9.25
C GLU A 245 14.73 -32.22 10.45
N LEU A 246 15.47 -32.12 11.56
CA LEU A 246 15.02 -31.35 12.72
C LEU A 246 14.93 -29.85 12.42
N LYS A 247 15.84 -29.32 11.60
CA LYS A 247 15.81 -27.94 11.15
C LYS A 247 14.57 -27.67 10.30
N GLU A 248 14.27 -28.53 9.33
CA GLU A 248 13.07 -28.41 8.48
C GLU A 248 11.78 -28.49 9.30
N ALA A 249 11.67 -29.50 10.19
CA ALA A 249 10.51 -29.65 11.07
C ALA A 249 10.31 -28.43 12.00
N TYR A 250 11.41 -27.85 12.50
CA TYR A 250 11.39 -26.63 13.30
C TYR A 250 10.84 -25.43 12.53
N PHE A 251 11.38 -25.15 11.33
CA PHE A 251 10.90 -24.05 10.53
C PHE A 251 9.47 -24.27 10.03
N GLY A 252 9.08 -25.50 9.71
CA GLY A 252 7.69 -25.82 9.35
C GLY A 252 6.69 -25.49 10.46
N ALA A 253 6.99 -25.90 11.70
CA ALA A 253 6.15 -25.57 12.85
C ALA A 253 6.18 -24.08 13.21
N LEU A 254 7.32 -23.42 13.04
CA LEU A 254 7.44 -21.98 13.23
C LEU A 254 6.54 -21.21 12.25
N GLU A 255 6.55 -21.59 10.96
CA GLU A 255 5.69 -20.97 9.95
C GLU A 255 4.20 -21.18 10.26
N GLN A 256 3.81 -22.38 10.70
CA GLN A 256 2.44 -22.67 11.14
C GLN A 256 2.04 -21.82 12.35
N ALA A 257 2.94 -21.67 13.32
CA ALA A 257 2.72 -20.86 14.52
C ALA A 257 2.58 -19.36 14.19
N LEU A 258 3.27 -18.86 13.16
CA LEU A 258 3.25 -17.45 12.76
C LEU A 258 2.04 -17.09 11.87
N GLU A 259 1.30 -18.07 11.37
CA GLU A 259 0.19 -17.86 10.44
C GLU A 259 -0.90 -16.88 10.96
N PRO A 260 -1.33 -16.93 12.24
CA PRO A 260 -2.27 -15.94 12.76
C PRO A 260 -1.72 -14.50 12.71
N ARG A 261 -0.41 -14.31 12.93
CA ARG A 261 0.23 -12.99 12.84
C ARG A 261 0.31 -12.51 11.40
N LYS A 262 0.67 -13.38 10.46
CA LYS A 262 0.65 -13.07 9.02
C LYS A 262 -0.74 -12.61 8.59
N ASN A 263 -1.78 -13.36 8.96
CA ASN A 263 -3.15 -13.02 8.61
C ASN A 263 -3.58 -11.68 9.20
N ARG A 264 -3.31 -11.41 10.49
CA ARG A 264 -3.60 -10.08 11.08
C ARG A 264 -2.84 -8.95 10.39
N GLY A 265 -1.54 -9.13 10.17
CA GLY A 265 -0.70 -8.15 9.50
C GLY A 265 -1.17 -7.85 8.07
N ARG A 266 -1.55 -8.91 7.34
CA ARG A 266 -2.17 -8.82 6.01
C ARG A 266 -3.47 -8.03 6.07
N ASP A 267 -4.39 -8.41 6.93
CA ASP A 267 -5.73 -7.84 6.98
C ASP A 267 -5.67 -6.35 7.37
N ALA A 268 -4.81 -5.98 8.33
CA ALA A 268 -4.56 -4.59 8.69
C ALA A 268 -3.97 -3.78 7.51
N ALA A 269 -2.95 -4.31 6.83
CA ALA A 269 -2.37 -3.66 5.66
C ALA A 269 -3.41 -3.47 4.54
N LEU A 270 -4.27 -4.46 4.31
CA LEU A 270 -5.35 -4.39 3.31
C LEU A 270 -6.41 -3.35 3.66
N VAL A 271 -6.78 -3.20 4.94
CA VAL A 271 -7.63 -2.09 5.41
C VAL A 271 -6.98 -0.74 5.10
N GLY A 272 -5.68 -0.61 5.38
CA GLY A 272 -4.91 0.59 5.08
C GLY A 272 -4.88 0.93 3.59
N LEU A 273 -4.57 -0.06 2.75
CA LEU A 273 -4.56 0.08 1.29
C LEU A 273 -5.93 0.51 0.74
N LYS A 274 -7.02 -0.08 1.25
CA LYS A 274 -8.37 0.32 0.87
C LYS A 274 -8.64 1.80 1.21
N LYS A 275 -8.24 2.26 2.39
CA LYS A 275 -8.45 3.65 2.82
C LYS A 275 -7.55 4.64 2.06
N LEU A 276 -6.32 4.24 1.70
CA LEU A 276 -5.44 5.02 0.81
C LEU A 276 -6.02 5.16 -0.60
N ALA A 277 -6.63 4.08 -1.13
CA ALA A 277 -7.35 4.13 -2.40
C ALA A 277 -8.59 5.03 -2.34
N GLU A 278 -9.34 5.00 -1.23
CA GLU A 278 -10.48 5.91 -1.01
C GLU A 278 -10.04 7.37 -0.97
N ALA A 279 -8.88 7.67 -0.37
CA ALA A 279 -8.24 8.99 -0.36
C ALA A 279 -7.59 9.38 -1.71
N GLY A 280 -7.55 8.45 -2.68
CA GLY A 280 -7.03 8.71 -4.03
C GLY A 280 -5.51 8.69 -4.16
N VAL A 281 -4.80 8.13 -3.18
CA VAL A 281 -3.33 8.07 -3.16
C VAL A 281 -2.82 7.06 -4.20
N VAL A 282 -1.98 7.45 -5.16
CA VAL A 282 -1.34 6.51 -6.09
C VAL A 282 0.10 6.25 -5.67
N HIS A 283 0.88 7.30 -5.44
CA HIS A 283 2.31 7.22 -5.15
C HIS A 283 2.62 7.60 -3.70
N ASP A 284 2.93 6.58 -2.90
CA ASP A 284 3.25 6.72 -1.48
C ASP A 284 4.14 5.58 -0.98
N ALA A 285 5.17 5.92 -0.20
CA ALA A 285 6.14 4.96 0.29
C ALA A 285 5.51 3.89 1.20
N ARG A 286 4.43 4.20 1.93
CA ARG A 286 3.70 3.22 2.76
C ARG A 286 3.00 2.19 1.89
N VAL A 287 2.40 2.63 0.78
CA VAL A 287 1.76 1.72 -0.18
C VAL A 287 2.80 0.80 -0.80
N GLU A 288 3.99 1.32 -1.18
CA GLU A 288 5.06 0.49 -1.72
C GLU A 288 5.54 -0.57 -0.71
N ARG A 289 5.82 -0.15 0.54
CA ARG A 289 6.24 -1.08 1.60
C ARG A 289 5.19 -2.16 1.87
N ALA A 290 3.92 -1.77 1.99
CA ALA A 290 2.83 -2.70 2.23
C ALA A 290 2.68 -3.71 1.09
N ARG A 291 2.66 -3.25 -0.17
CA ARG A 291 2.52 -4.14 -1.34
C ARG A 291 3.73 -5.08 -1.46
N LYS A 292 4.95 -4.56 -1.29
CA LYS A 292 6.17 -5.38 -1.30
C LYS A 292 6.13 -6.48 -0.25
N LEU A 293 5.83 -6.13 1.01
CA LEU A 293 5.83 -7.12 2.09
C LEU A 293 4.71 -8.15 1.92
N LEU A 294 3.53 -7.72 1.43
CA LEU A 294 2.44 -8.65 1.09
C LEU A 294 2.83 -9.61 -0.05
N SER A 295 3.57 -9.13 -1.05
CA SER A 295 4.10 -9.94 -2.15
C SER A 295 5.11 -10.99 -1.64
N GLU A 296 6.05 -10.56 -0.77
CA GLU A 296 7.08 -11.43 -0.18
C GLU A 296 6.50 -12.50 0.76
N VAL A 297 5.59 -12.13 1.66
CA VAL A 297 5.04 -13.05 2.68
C VAL A 297 4.12 -14.09 2.06
N TYR A 298 3.45 -13.75 0.95
CA TYR A 298 2.48 -14.62 0.29
C TYR A 298 2.94 -15.03 -1.11
N ALA A 299 4.21 -15.40 -1.25
CA ALA A 299 4.88 -15.88 -2.47
C ALA A 299 3.89 -16.37 -3.56
N GLY A 300 3.76 -15.59 -4.63
CA GLY A 300 2.83 -15.87 -5.74
C GLY A 300 1.54 -15.04 -5.77
N ARG A 301 1.36 -14.07 -4.85
CA ARG A 301 0.21 -13.16 -4.88
C ARG A 301 0.48 -11.90 -5.72
N ARG A 302 -0.57 -11.50 -6.45
CA ARG A 302 -0.51 -10.61 -7.61
C ARG A 302 -0.57 -9.13 -7.27
N ILE A 303 -0.30 -8.75 -6.02
CA ILE A 303 -0.61 -7.40 -5.56
C ILE A 303 0.09 -6.32 -6.38
N ASP A 304 1.27 -6.64 -6.91
CA ASP A 304 2.13 -5.86 -7.80
C ASP A 304 2.09 -6.34 -9.27
N ALA A 305 1.32 -7.38 -9.63
CA ALA A 305 1.43 -8.00 -10.95
C ALA A 305 1.03 -7.05 -12.08
N LEU A 306 0.10 -6.11 -11.83
CA LEU A 306 -0.30 -5.11 -12.81
C LEU A 306 0.76 -4.01 -13.00
N ASP A 307 1.77 -3.88 -12.13
CA ASP A 307 2.79 -2.82 -12.24
C ASP A 307 3.67 -2.99 -13.48
N SER A 308 3.71 -4.20 -14.03
CA SER A 308 4.41 -4.54 -15.26
C SER A 308 3.67 -4.19 -16.56
N LEU A 309 2.42 -3.72 -16.47
CA LEU A 309 1.69 -3.26 -17.65
C LEU A 309 2.32 -1.98 -18.22
N LEU A 310 2.40 -1.90 -19.54
CA LEU A 310 3.09 -0.84 -20.25
C LEU A 310 2.13 0.26 -20.69
N LEU A 311 2.09 1.34 -19.92
CA LEU A 311 1.38 2.53 -20.30
C LEU A 311 2.26 3.49 -21.12
N PRO A 312 1.68 4.28 -22.04
CA PRO A 312 2.37 5.43 -22.60
C PRO A 312 2.79 6.38 -21.50
N GLU A 313 3.95 7.01 -21.68
CA GLU A 313 4.48 7.97 -20.73
C GLU A 313 3.56 9.18 -20.67
N LEU A 314 3.27 9.62 -19.44
CA LEU A 314 2.48 10.82 -19.23
C LEU A 314 3.42 12.03 -19.40
N PRO A 315 3.18 12.95 -20.35
CA PRO A 315 4.09 14.07 -20.62
C PRO A 315 4.29 14.91 -19.36
N ALA A 316 5.53 15.17 -18.93
CA ALA A 316 5.82 15.84 -17.67
C ALA A 316 4.97 17.10 -17.43
N ALA A 317 4.53 17.32 -16.19
CA ALA A 317 3.82 18.55 -15.85
C ALA A 317 4.75 19.76 -16.06
N ALA A 318 4.23 20.81 -16.69
CA ALA A 318 4.94 22.07 -16.91
C ALA A 318 4.22 23.19 -16.14
N PRO A 319 4.35 23.23 -14.80
CA PRO A 319 3.58 24.14 -13.96
C PRO A 319 3.93 25.61 -14.28
N LYS A 320 2.90 26.42 -14.51
CA LYS A 320 3.02 27.87 -14.80
C LYS A 320 2.60 28.74 -13.63
N THR A 321 1.90 28.15 -12.66
CA THR A 321 1.39 28.84 -11.48
C THR A 321 1.92 28.16 -10.21
N ASP A 322 1.94 28.90 -9.09
CA ASP A 322 2.31 28.33 -7.79
C ASP A 322 1.36 27.21 -7.37
N ALA A 323 0.08 27.27 -7.74
CA ALA A 323 -0.90 26.21 -7.49
C ALA A 323 -0.53 24.92 -8.25
N GLU A 324 -0.18 25.03 -9.52
CA GLU A 324 0.29 23.89 -10.32
C GLU A 324 1.61 23.33 -9.78
N ARG A 325 2.57 24.20 -9.39
CA ARG A 325 3.83 23.76 -8.76
C ARG A 325 3.54 22.99 -7.48
N LEU A 326 2.71 23.55 -6.60
CA LEU A 326 2.30 22.91 -5.34
C LEU A 326 1.64 21.55 -5.57
N ALA A 327 0.77 21.43 -6.59
CA ALA A 327 0.08 20.19 -6.90
C ALA A 327 1.03 19.03 -7.28
N THR A 328 2.21 19.32 -7.84
CA THR A 328 3.22 18.29 -8.14
C THR A 328 3.94 17.76 -6.88
N LEU A 329 3.92 18.53 -5.79
CA LEU A 329 4.68 18.25 -4.56
C LEU A 329 3.82 17.72 -3.41
N LEU A 330 2.56 18.16 -3.34
CA LEU A 330 1.70 17.93 -2.20
C LEU A 330 1.18 16.48 -2.15
N PRO A 331 1.26 15.78 -1.01
CA PRO A 331 0.65 14.46 -0.88
C PRO A 331 -0.88 14.54 -1.06
N THR A 332 -1.44 13.57 -1.80
CA THR A 332 -2.85 13.59 -2.26
C THR A 332 -3.90 13.91 -1.18
N PRO A 333 -3.83 13.38 0.05
CA PRO A 333 -4.84 13.64 1.09
C PRO A 333 -4.90 15.11 1.53
N TYR A 334 -3.81 15.86 1.36
CA TYR A 334 -3.74 17.28 1.68
C TYR A 334 -4.15 18.15 0.49
N ALA A 335 -4.00 17.66 -0.74
CA ALA A 335 -4.46 18.35 -1.95
C ALA A 335 -5.97 18.60 -1.94
N GLU A 336 -6.75 17.70 -1.34
CA GLU A 336 -8.20 17.88 -1.16
C GLU A 336 -8.55 19.17 -0.40
N ARG A 337 -7.73 19.53 0.59
CA ARG A 337 -7.94 20.68 1.47
C ARG A 337 -7.38 21.95 0.88
N VAL A 338 -6.15 21.88 0.35
CA VAL A 338 -5.47 23.03 -0.26
C VAL A 338 -6.20 23.51 -1.51
N PHE A 339 -6.69 22.60 -2.34
CA PHE A 339 -7.36 22.93 -3.61
C PHE A 339 -8.89 22.80 -3.53
N ALA A 340 -9.49 22.87 -2.34
CA ALA A 340 -10.93 22.68 -2.15
C ALA A 340 -11.79 23.63 -3.01
N SER A 341 -11.32 24.86 -3.22
CA SER A 341 -11.96 25.91 -4.04
C SER A 341 -11.55 25.90 -5.51
N ALA A 342 -10.54 25.11 -5.89
CA ALA A 342 -10.07 25.05 -7.27
C ALA A 342 -11.11 24.36 -8.18
N LYS A 343 -11.15 24.77 -9.45
CA LYS A 343 -11.98 24.08 -10.46
C LYS A 343 -11.31 22.74 -10.81
N PRO A 344 -11.95 21.59 -10.51
CA PRO A 344 -11.37 20.28 -10.78
C PRO A 344 -11.03 20.03 -12.25
N SER A 345 -11.73 20.74 -13.16
CA SER A 345 -11.64 20.57 -14.60
C SER A 345 -10.48 21.33 -15.27
N ASP A 346 -9.71 22.12 -14.51
CA ASP A 346 -8.48 22.74 -15.01
C ASP A 346 -7.46 21.65 -15.38
N ALA A 347 -7.18 21.52 -16.68
CA ALA A 347 -6.33 20.45 -17.20
C ALA A 347 -4.87 20.55 -16.73
N ALA A 348 -4.33 21.76 -16.52
CA ALA A 348 -2.95 21.94 -16.08
C ALA A 348 -2.80 21.52 -14.61
N LEU A 349 -3.74 21.96 -13.75
CA LEU A 349 -3.77 21.55 -12.36
C LEU A 349 -4.04 20.04 -12.21
N LEU A 350 -5.01 19.51 -12.97
CA LEU A 350 -5.32 18.08 -12.95
C LEU A 350 -4.11 17.26 -13.41
N ARG A 351 -3.40 17.70 -14.46
CA ARG A 351 -2.16 17.05 -14.91
C ARG A 351 -1.14 17.00 -13.79
N ALA A 352 -0.93 18.08 -13.04
CA ALA A 352 0.00 18.10 -11.91
C ALA A 352 -0.41 17.12 -10.80
N LEU A 353 -1.71 16.98 -10.52
CA LEU A 353 -2.22 16.06 -9.50
C LEU A 353 -2.10 14.57 -9.88
N VAL A 354 -2.35 14.22 -11.16
CA VAL A 354 -2.42 12.82 -11.64
C VAL A 354 -1.18 11.99 -11.28
N GLU A 355 0.00 12.61 -11.23
CA GLU A 355 1.25 11.94 -10.84
C GLU A 355 1.33 11.54 -9.36
N ARG A 356 0.56 12.16 -8.47
CA ARG A 356 0.52 11.80 -7.05
C ARG A 356 -0.71 10.96 -6.73
N GLY A 357 -1.83 11.35 -7.33
CA GLY A 357 -3.13 10.71 -7.19
C GLY A 357 -4.27 11.72 -7.33
N LEU A 358 -5.51 11.24 -7.27
CA LEU A 358 -6.70 12.07 -7.48
C LEU A 358 -7.55 12.12 -6.22
N PRO A 359 -7.59 13.27 -5.49
CA PRO A 359 -8.34 13.38 -4.26
C PRO A 359 -9.81 12.98 -4.40
N LYS A 360 -10.40 12.42 -3.34
CA LYS A 360 -11.75 11.81 -3.37
C LYS A 360 -12.80 12.77 -3.90
N THR A 361 -12.87 13.99 -3.34
CA THR A 361 -13.86 14.99 -3.75
C THR A 361 -13.60 15.50 -5.17
N THR A 362 -12.33 15.68 -5.56
CA THR A 362 -11.95 16.09 -6.93
C THR A 362 -12.39 15.03 -7.94
N ARG A 363 -12.13 13.75 -7.66
CA ARG A 363 -12.60 12.61 -8.48
C ARG A 363 -14.11 12.63 -8.62
N ALA A 364 -14.86 12.71 -7.51
CA ALA A 364 -16.32 12.67 -7.54
C ALA A 364 -16.92 13.83 -8.36
N LYS A 365 -16.36 15.05 -8.23
CA LYS A 365 -16.78 16.21 -9.02
C LYS A 365 -16.52 16.01 -10.52
N LEU A 366 -15.35 15.45 -10.88
CA LEU A 366 -15.00 15.16 -12.27
C LEU A 366 -15.88 14.07 -12.88
N GLU A 367 -16.12 12.97 -12.17
CA GLU A 367 -16.97 11.87 -12.65
C GLU A 367 -18.43 12.31 -12.83
N ALA A 368 -18.92 13.24 -12.01
CA ALA A 368 -20.27 13.79 -12.13
C ALA A 368 -20.43 14.79 -13.28
N ASP A 369 -19.33 15.40 -13.75
CA ASP A 369 -19.36 16.40 -14.81
C ASP A 369 -19.43 15.75 -16.20
N LYS A 370 -20.60 15.87 -16.85
CA LYS A 370 -20.83 15.34 -18.20
C LYS A 370 -20.18 16.19 -19.31
N ASN A 371 -19.78 17.42 -19.00
CA ASN A 371 -19.30 18.41 -19.95
C ASN A 371 -17.77 18.59 -19.92
N LEU A 372 -17.04 17.63 -19.33
CA LEU A 372 -15.58 17.66 -19.32
C LEU A 372 -14.99 17.73 -20.74
N ALA A 373 -13.98 18.58 -20.91
CA ALA A 373 -13.18 18.62 -22.12
C ALA A 373 -12.46 17.28 -22.37
N ALA A 374 -12.15 16.97 -23.63
CA ALA A 374 -11.55 15.69 -24.01
C ALA A 374 -10.21 15.42 -23.31
N GLU A 375 -9.38 16.45 -23.12
CA GLU A 375 -8.12 16.34 -22.39
C GLU A 375 -8.33 16.06 -20.90
N THR A 376 -9.27 16.74 -20.26
CA THR A 376 -9.63 16.50 -18.85
C THR A 376 -10.16 15.08 -18.65
N ARG A 377 -11.00 14.58 -19.57
CA ARG A 377 -11.45 13.18 -19.58
C ARG A 377 -10.30 12.18 -19.71
N ARG A 378 -9.33 12.48 -20.59
CA ARG A 378 -8.12 11.66 -20.74
C ARG A 378 -7.33 11.57 -19.43
N LEU A 379 -7.09 12.71 -18.79
CA LEU A 379 -6.37 12.78 -17.51
C LEU A 379 -7.13 12.06 -16.39
N LEU A 380 -8.45 12.24 -16.32
CA LEU A 380 -9.31 11.51 -15.38
C LEU A 380 -9.21 10.00 -15.60
N GLY A 381 -9.38 9.55 -16.84
CA GLY A 381 -9.24 8.14 -17.21
C GLY A 381 -7.88 7.55 -16.84
N ARG A 382 -6.80 8.32 -17.05
CA ARG A 382 -5.45 7.93 -16.66
C ARG A 382 -5.29 7.81 -15.14
N ALA A 383 -5.79 8.77 -14.37
CA ALA A 383 -5.73 8.72 -12.91
C ALA A 383 -6.54 7.55 -12.33
N LEU A 384 -7.75 7.31 -12.86
CA LEU A 384 -8.60 6.19 -12.47
C LEU A 384 -7.94 4.85 -12.80
N PHE A 385 -7.33 4.73 -13.98
CA PHE A 385 -6.58 3.53 -14.33
C PHE A 385 -5.43 3.28 -13.35
N ALA A 386 -4.64 4.31 -13.01
CA ALA A 386 -3.53 4.18 -12.06
C ALA A 386 -4.01 3.75 -10.67
N LEU A 387 -5.14 4.28 -10.18
CA LEU A 387 -5.77 3.82 -8.93
C LEU A 387 -6.23 2.35 -9.03
N GLY A 388 -6.89 1.98 -10.12
CA GLY A 388 -7.32 0.61 -10.40
C GLY A 388 -6.14 -0.36 -10.41
N GLN A 389 -5.05 -0.01 -11.09
CA GLN A 389 -3.81 -0.76 -11.20
C GLN A 389 -3.17 -0.96 -9.83
N ARG A 390 -3.07 0.12 -9.05
CA ARG A 390 -2.40 0.13 -7.75
C ARG A 390 -3.10 -0.73 -6.70
N TYR A 391 -4.44 -0.71 -6.71
CA TYR A 391 -5.25 -1.32 -5.66
C TYR A 391 -6.15 -2.46 -6.13
N TRP A 392 -6.00 -2.92 -7.38
CA TRP A 392 -6.83 -3.97 -7.96
C TRP A 392 -8.33 -3.67 -7.87
N ARG A 393 -8.74 -2.46 -8.30
CA ARG A 393 -10.11 -1.97 -8.17
C ARG A 393 -10.85 -1.98 -9.50
N ALA A 394 -11.68 -3.00 -9.71
CA ALA A 394 -12.54 -3.14 -10.89
C ALA A 394 -13.40 -1.90 -11.19
N ALA A 395 -13.95 -1.27 -10.14
CA ALA A 395 -14.76 -0.06 -10.27
C ALA A 395 -13.99 1.11 -10.91
N ASP A 396 -12.71 1.28 -10.55
CA ASP A 396 -11.88 2.36 -11.10
C ASP A 396 -11.50 2.07 -12.57
N PHE A 397 -11.29 0.81 -12.95
CA PHE A 397 -11.12 0.44 -14.36
C PHE A 397 -12.39 0.69 -15.18
N SER A 398 -13.57 0.34 -14.65
CA SER A 398 -14.84 0.63 -15.33
C SER A 398 -15.07 2.13 -15.50
N ALA A 399 -14.78 2.92 -14.47
CA ALA A 399 -14.85 4.37 -14.51
C ALA A 399 -13.82 4.96 -15.52
N ALA A 400 -12.60 4.42 -15.56
CA ALA A 400 -11.57 4.83 -16.53
C ALA A 400 -12.02 4.57 -17.98
N ALA A 401 -12.54 3.37 -18.27
CA ALA A 401 -13.07 3.04 -19.58
C ALA A 401 -14.22 3.98 -19.99
N SER A 402 -15.10 4.30 -19.04
CA SER A 402 -16.23 5.21 -19.26
C SER A 402 -15.77 6.65 -19.53
N ALA A 403 -14.80 7.15 -18.76
CA ALA A 403 -14.22 8.48 -18.95
C ALA A 403 -13.57 8.63 -20.33
N LEU A 404 -12.95 7.55 -20.84
CA LEU A 404 -12.24 7.54 -22.12
C LEU A 404 -13.14 7.23 -23.33
N ALA A 405 -14.42 6.88 -23.12
CA ALA A 405 -15.32 6.44 -24.18
C ALA A 405 -15.82 7.56 -25.14
N GLY A 406 -15.38 8.82 -24.98
CA GLY A 406 -15.83 9.90 -25.84
C GLY A 406 -14.96 11.15 -25.84
N GLY A 407 -14.74 11.72 -27.02
CA GLY A 407 -13.99 12.96 -27.23
C GLY A 407 -13.20 12.91 -28.54
N LYS A 408 -12.97 14.07 -29.15
CA LYS A 408 -12.06 14.18 -30.30
C LYS A 408 -10.65 14.45 -29.78
N LEU A 409 -9.87 13.39 -29.57
CA LEU A 409 -8.43 13.47 -29.34
C LEU A 409 -7.68 13.22 -30.64
N GLY A 410 -6.52 13.86 -30.82
CA GLY A 410 -5.64 13.68 -31.97
C GLY A 410 -4.29 13.09 -31.59
N GLY A 411 -3.65 12.41 -32.55
CA GLY A 411 -2.26 11.92 -32.43
C GLY A 411 -2.02 11.03 -31.21
N ALA A 412 -0.88 11.22 -30.54
CA ALA A 412 -0.43 10.41 -29.41
C ALA A 412 -1.41 10.39 -28.22
N LEU A 413 -2.19 11.47 -28.01
CA LEU A 413 -3.18 11.52 -26.92
C LEU A 413 -4.35 10.58 -27.17
N LYS A 414 -4.74 10.41 -28.44
CA LYS A 414 -5.76 9.43 -28.84
C LYS A 414 -5.24 8.01 -28.64
N ASP A 415 -3.99 7.77 -29.06
CA ASP A 415 -3.33 6.48 -28.92
C ASP A 415 -3.25 6.03 -27.45
N GLU A 416 -2.91 6.95 -26.55
CA GLU A 416 -2.93 6.70 -25.12
C GLU A 416 -4.34 6.40 -24.62
N ALA A 417 -5.33 7.23 -24.94
CA ALA A 417 -6.70 7.04 -24.48
C ALA A 417 -7.29 5.69 -24.93
N GLU A 418 -7.05 5.29 -26.18
CA GLU A 418 -7.53 4.01 -26.71
C GLU A 418 -6.85 2.81 -26.03
N LEU A 419 -5.53 2.87 -25.80
CA LEU A 419 -4.81 1.81 -25.11
C LEU A 419 -5.26 1.67 -23.64
N VAL A 420 -5.36 2.79 -22.91
CA VAL A 420 -5.83 2.79 -21.51
C VAL A 420 -7.28 2.30 -21.44
N ALA A 421 -8.14 2.67 -22.37
CA ALA A 421 -9.52 2.18 -22.42
C ALA A 421 -9.58 0.66 -22.70
N ALA A 422 -8.72 0.14 -23.58
CA ALA A 422 -8.62 -1.29 -23.85
C ALA A 422 -8.13 -2.10 -22.64
N LEU A 423 -7.08 -1.62 -21.96
CA LEU A 423 -6.60 -2.18 -20.69
C LEU A 423 -7.69 -2.16 -19.61
N SER A 424 -8.38 -1.03 -19.47
CA SER A 424 -9.47 -0.86 -18.52
C SER A 424 -10.60 -1.86 -18.77
N ALA A 425 -10.97 -2.06 -20.04
CA ALA A 425 -11.99 -3.04 -20.42
C ALA A 425 -11.57 -4.48 -20.09
N ALA A 426 -10.29 -4.82 -20.22
CA ALA A 426 -9.77 -6.16 -19.88
C ALA A 426 -9.74 -6.42 -18.36
N LEU A 427 -9.76 -5.36 -17.54
CA LEU A 427 -9.61 -5.41 -16.08
C LEU A 427 -10.89 -5.07 -15.29
N GLN A 428 -11.93 -4.55 -15.94
CA GLN A 428 -13.18 -4.11 -15.28
C GLN A 428 -13.99 -5.24 -14.63
N SER A 429 -13.74 -6.50 -15.00
CA SER A 429 -14.31 -7.69 -14.33
C SER A 429 -13.43 -8.22 -13.20
N GLY A 430 -12.44 -7.42 -12.79
CA GLY A 430 -11.50 -7.70 -11.71
C GLY A 430 -12.14 -7.86 -10.33
N PRO A 431 -11.30 -8.12 -9.32
CA PRO A 431 -11.73 -8.04 -7.93
C PRO A 431 -12.17 -6.61 -7.57
N LYS A 432 -13.00 -6.48 -6.53
CA LYS A 432 -13.45 -5.20 -6.00
C LYS A 432 -12.30 -4.36 -5.47
N ASP A 433 -11.35 -5.01 -4.81
CA ASP A 433 -10.15 -4.40 -4.24
C ASP A 433 -9.04 -5.45 -4.01
N ALA A 434 -7.88 -4.96 -3.58
CA ALA A 434 -6.73 -5.78 -3.21
C ALA A 434 -7.06 -6.83 -2.12
N ALA A 435 -8.03 -6.58 -1.24
CA ALA A 435 -8.38 -7.53 -0.20
C ALA A 435 -9.09 -8.75 -0.79
N GLU A 436 -10.09 -8.52 -1.64
CA GLU A 436 -10.75 -9.59 -2.37
C GLU A 436 -9.76 -10.38 -3.25
N MET A 437 -8.87 -9.67 -3.95
CA MET A 437 -7.83 -10.29 -4.77
C MET A 437 -6.96 -11.24 -3.94
N MET A 438 -6.48 -10.77 -2.78
CA MET A 438 -5.65 -11.58 -1.89
C MET A 438 -6.44 -12.77 -1.33
N LEU A 439 -7.68 -12.57 -0.87
CA LEU A 439 -8.45 -13.64 -0.21
C LEU A 439 -8.88 -14.76 -1.17
N ARG A 440 -9.08 -14.47 -2.47
CA ARG A 440 -9.46 -15.48 -3.49
C ARG A 440 -8.34 -16.45 -3.87
N GLY A 441 -7.09 -16.18 -3.49
CA GLY A 441 -5.96 -17.04 -3.81
C GLY A 441 -5.44 -16.83 -5.25
N PRO A 442 -4.90 -17.87 -5.91
CA PRO A 442 -4.15 -17.70 -7.16
C PRO A 442 -5.03 -17.46 -8.40
N HIS A 443 -6.36 -17.57 -8.31
CA HIS A 443 -7.28 -17.46 -9.44
C HIS A 443 -8.04 -16.14 -9.41
N LEU A 444 -8.11 -15.47 -10.57
CA LEU A 444 -8.92 -14.26 -10.74
C LEU A 444 -10.37 -14.60 -11.15
N PRO A 445 -11.32 -13.66 -10.95
CA PRO A 445 -12.68 -13.82 -11.46
C PRO A 445 -12.71 -14.14 -12.96
N LYS A 446 -13.71 -14.93 -13.39
CA LYS A 446 -13.96 -15.19 -14.81
C LYS A 446 -14.24 -13.85 -15.53
N GLY A 447 -13.59 -13.63 -16.67
CA GLY A 447 -13.71 -12.40 -17.46
C GLY A 447 -12.57 -11.39 -17.27
N VAL A 448 -11.72 -11.55 -16.25
CA VAL A 448 -10.45 -10.81 -16.19
C VAL A 448 -9.53 -11.34 -17.28
N GLY A 449 -8.90 -10.43 -18.03
CA GLY A 449 -8.02 -10.80 -19.13
C GLY A 449 -8.77 -11.10 -20.43
N ASP A 450 -9.99 -10.57 -20.61
CA ASP A 450 -10.57 -10.42 -21.96
C ASP A 450 -9.77 -9.36 -22.73
N VAL A 451 -8.80 -9.84 -23.49
CA VAL A 451 -7.84 -9.00 -24.22
C VAL A 451 -8.28 -8.67 -25.65
N ALA A 452 -9.53 -8.95 -26.05
CA ALA A 452 -9.98 -8.77 -27.43
C ALA A 452 -9.74 -7.34 -27.98
N LYS A 453 -9.98 -6.31 -27.16
CA LYS A 453 -9.72 -4.91 -27.55
C LYS A 453 -8.22 -4.59 -27.66
N LEU A 454 -7.37 -5.23 -26.86
CA LEU A 454 -5.92 -5.09 -26.97
C LEU A 454 -5.40 -5.80 -28.22
N ASP A 455 -5.93 -6.98 -28.54
CA ASP A 455 -5.59 -7.70 -29.76
C ASP A 455 -6.01 -6.91 -31.02
N GLU A 456 -7.16 -6.23 -31.00
CA GLU A 456 -7.58 -5.29 -32.06
C GLU A 456 -6.55 -4.17 -32.26
N LEU A 457 -6.13 -3.50 -31.18
CA LEU A 457 -5.10 -2.45 -31.25
C LEU A 457 -3.75 -3.01 -31.72
N ALA A 458 -3.42 -4.23 -31.30
CA ALA A 458 -2.19 -4.90 -31.68
C ALA A 458 -2.15 -5.19 -33.18
N LYS A 459 -3.27 -5.36 -33.90
CA LYS A 459 -3.28 -5.56 -35.37
C LYS A 459 -2.64 -4.41 -36.16
N GLY A 460 -2.55 -3.22 -35.57
CA GLY A 460 -1.84 -2.07 -36.15
C GLY A 460 -0.32 -2.23 -36.22
N LYS A 461 0.37 -1.10 -36.40
CA LYS A 461 1.84 -1.00 -36.42
C LYS A 461 2.32 0.10 -35.48
N GLY A 462 3.61 0.07 -35.14
CA GLY A 462 4.28 1.05 -34.31
C GLY A 462 4.08 0.82 -32.81
N ASN A 463 4.61 1.75 -32.02
CA ASN A 463 4.76 1.58 -30.58
C ASN A 463 3.44 1.23 -29.85
N ARG A 464 2.30 1.82 -30.25
CA ARG A 464 0.99 1.51 -29.67
C ARG A 464 0.61 0.04 -29.85
N ALA A 465 0.82 -0.52 -31.03
CA ALA A 465 0.55 -1.93 -31.31
C ALA A 465 1.47 -2.85 -30.48
N GLY A 466 2.74 -2.44 -30.31
CA GLY A 466 3.69 -3.15 -29.46
C GLY A 466 3.30 -3.17 -27.98
N LEU A 467 2.87 -2.02 -27.43
CA LEU A 467 2.36 -1.92 -26.06
C LEU A 467 1.11 -2.79 -25.87
N ALA A 468 0.14 -2.70 -26.79
CA ALA A 468 -1.09 -3.49 -26.72
C ALA A 468 -0.82 -5.01 -26.77
N ALA A 469 0.09 -5.46 -27.64
CA ALA A 469 0.48 -6.87 -27.72
C ALA A 469 1.17 -7.36 -26.44
N PHE A 470 2.07 -6.54 -25.88
CA PHE A 470 2.75 -6.87 -24.62
C PHE A 470 1.74 -7.01 -23.49
N ASP A 471 0.85 -6.03 -23.33
CA ASP A 471 -0.13 -6.01 -22.25
C ASP A 471 -1.17 -7.12 -22.39
N ALA A 472 -1.58 -7.44 -23.62
CA ALA A 472 -2.45 -8.59 -23.87
C ALA A 472 -1.78 -9.90 -23.41
N ALA A 473 -0.52 -10.12 -23.77
CA ALA A 473 0.23 -11.29 -23.32
C ALA A 473 0.36 -11.32 -21.79
N ARG A 474 0.66 -10.17 -21.18
CA ARG A 474 0.87 -10.05 -19.75
C ARG A 474 -0.41 -10.29 -18.95
N LEU A 475 -1.54 -9.75 -19.39
CA LEU A 475 -2.83 -9.99 -18.76
C LEU A 475 -3.25 -11.45 -18.87
N LEU A 476 -2.94 -12.14 -19.98
CA LEU A 476 -3.16 -13.57 -20.11
C LEU A 476 -2.29 -14.34 -19.10
N GLU A 477 -0.99 -14.07 -19.00
CA GLU A 477 -0.13 -14.72 -18.00
C GLU A 477 -0.65 -14.53 -16.57
N ILE A 478 -1.09 -13.32 -16.25
CA ILE A 478 -1.72 -13.01 -14.99
C ILE A 478 -3.00 -13.86 -14.89
N ALA A 479 -4.01 -13.65 -15.72
CA ALA A 479 -5.31 -14.32 -15.65
C ALA A 479 -5.32 -15.79 -16.15
N ARG A 480 -4.17 -16.47 -16.15
CA ARG A 480 -4.02 -17.82 -16.68
C ARG A 480 -5.06 -18.80 -16.11
N PRO A 481 -5.83 -19.49 -16.97
CA PRO A 481 -6.78 -20.50 -16.51
C PRO A 481 -6.07 -21.74 -15.93
N ALA A 482 -6.75 -22.44 -15.03
CA ALA A 482 -6.29 -23.75 -14.58
C ALA A 482 -6.30 -24.73 -15.78
N GLY A 483 -5.18 -25.39 -16.05
CA GLY A 483 -5.04 -26.30 -17.18
C GLY A 483 -4.68 -25.65 -18.52
N ALA A 484 -4.14 -24.43 -18.53
CA ALA A 484 -3.57 -23.83 -19.74
C ALA A 484 -2.55 -24.78 -20.41
N ASP A 485 -2.74 -25.04 -21.70
CA ASP A 485 -1.98 -26.01 -22.47
C ASP A 485 -0.87 -25.36 -23.31
N ALA A 486 -0.15 -26.16 -24.09
CA ALA A 486 0.94 -25.67 -24.94
C ALA A 486 0.46 -24.62 -25.97
N ALA A 487 -0.77 -24.76 -26.50
CA ALA A 487 -1.33 -23.81 -27.47
C ALA A 487 -1.56 -22.44 -26.83
N TYR A 488 -2.05 -22.41 -25.59
CA TYR A 488 -2.20 -21.19 -24.81
C TYR A 488 -0.87 -20.45 -24.66
N PHE A 489 0.18 -21.13 -24.20
CA PHE A 489 1.50 -20.51 -24.00
C PHE A 489 2.16 -20.08 -25.31
N LYS A 490 1.93 -20.81 -26.41
CA LYS A 490 2.36 -20.38 -27.74
C LYS A 490 1.69 -19.08 -28.17
N ALA A 491 0.38 -18.93 -27.94
CA ALA A 491 -0.34 -17.71 -28.24
C ALA A 491 0.12 -16.51 -27.38
N VAL A 492 0.56 -16.76 -26.14
CA VAL A 492 1.21 -15.75 -25.28
C VAL A 492 2.57 -15.36 -25.87
N ALA A 493 3.39 -16.33 -26.27
CA ALA A 493 4.69 -16.09 -26.90
C ALA A 493 4.57 -15.27 -28.19
N ASP A 494 3.62 -15.60 -29.07
CA ASP A 494 3.39 -14.90 -30.34
C ASP A 494 3.10 -13.40 -30.11
N ARG A 495 2.33 -13.08 -29.06
CA ARG A 495 2.04 -11.68 -28.66
C ARG A 495 3.29 -10.96 -28.16
N TYR A 496 4.11 -11.60 -27.33
CA TYR A 496 5.38 -11.02 -26.89
C TYR A 496 6.37 -10.84 -28.05
N GLY A 497 6.41 -11.78 -29.01
CA GLY A 497 7.21 -11.64 -30.22
C GLY A 497 6.77 -10.44 -31.07
N LYS A 498 5.46 -10.25 -31.20
CA LYS A 498 4.91 -9.04 -31.83
C LYS A 498 5.27 -7.77 -31.07
N ALA A 499 5.17 -7.77 -29.75
CA ALA A 499 5.58 -6.64 -28.92
C ALA A 499 7.05 -6.29 -29.13
N ALA A 500 7.94 -7.29 -29.11
CA ALA A 500 9.38 -7.09 -29.31
C ALA A 500 9.72 -6.47 -30.69
N ALA A 501 8.91 -6.74 -31.72
CA ALA A 501 9.07 -6.15 -33.04
C ALA A 501 8.63 -4.68 -33.10
N GLU A 502 7.51 -4.34 -32.45
CA GLU A 502 6.81 -3.06 -32.62
C GLU A 502 7.11 -2.01 -31.54
N LEU A 503 7.55 -2.41 -30.34
CA LEU A 503 7.89 -1.48 -29.26
C LEU A 503 8.98 -0.48 -29.70
N ALA A 504 9.01 0.72 -29.15
CA ALA A 504 10.08 1.68 -29.44
C ALA A 504 11.29 1.51 -28.52
N ASP A 505 11.05 1.33 -27.22
CA ASP A 505 12.07 1.28 -26.18
C ASP A 505 12.84 -0.05 -26.15
N ALA A 506 14.18 0.03 -26.08
CA ALA A 506 15.05 -1.14 -26.14
C ALA A 506 14.94 -2.06 -24.92
N ALA A 507 14.72 -1.51 -23.73
CA ALA A 507 14.56 -2.31 -22.51
C ALA A 507 13.24 -3.08 -22.55
N LYS A 508 12.14 -2.43 -22.95
CA LYS A 508 10.82 -3.08 -23.15
C LYS A 508 10.88 -4.15 -24.24
N LYS A 509 11.62 -3.93 -25.33
CA LYS A 509 11.87 -4.97 -26.36
C LYS A 509 12.58 -6.19 -25.78
N ARG A 510 13.61 -5.96 -24.96
CA ARG A 510 14.36 -7.05 -24.33
C ARG A 510 13.47 -7.85 -23.39
N ASP A 511 12.71 -7.18 -22.52
CA ASP A 511 11.77 -7.85 -21.62
C ASP A 511 10.73 -8.66 -22.40
N ALA A 512 10.18 -8.10 -23.50
CA ALA A 512 9.27 -8.84 -24.38
C ALA A 512 9.93 -10.11 -24.96
N LYS A 513 11.19 -10.05 -25.41
CA LYS A 513 11.92 -11.24 -25.91
C LYS A 513 12.17 -12.28 -24.82
N ASP A 514 12.58 -11.83 -23.63
CA ASP A 514 12.85 -12.73 -22.50
C ASP A 514 11.56 -13.45 -22.08
N ARG A 515 10.43 -12.73 -22.06
CA ARG A 515 9.09 -13.29 -21.78
C ARG A 515 8.57 -14.19 -22.90
N GLN A 516 8.79 -13.82 -24.16
CA GLN A 516 8.49 -14.69 -25.30
C GLN A 516 9.18 -16.05 -25.11
N LYS A 517 10.48 -16.04 -24.84
CA LYS A 517 11.26 -17.26 -24.63
C LYS A 517 10.73 -18.07 -23.44
N ALA A 518 10.42 -17.41 -22.33
CA ALA A 518 9.85 -18.09 -21.16
C ALA A 518 8.50 -18.75 -21.47
N ALA A 519 7.64 -18.10 -22.26
CA ALA A 519 6.37 -18.65 -22.70
C ALA A 519 6.56 -19.83 -23.67
N GLU A 520 7.51 -19.75 -24.61
CA GLU A 520 7.87 -20.87 -25.51
C GLU A 520 8.42 -22.07 -24.73
N ASP A 521 9.29 -21.84 -23.76
CA ASP A 521 9.87 -22.90 -22.93
C ASP A 521 8.79 -23.54 -22.03
N THR A 522 7.84 -22.74 -21.52
CA THR A 522 6.67 -23.25 -20.81
C THR A 522 5.79 -24.09 -21.73
N ALA A 523 5.53 -23.64 -22.96
CA ALA A 523 4.73 -24.37 -23.94
C ALA A 523 5.34 -25.75 -24.25
N LYS A 524 6.67 -25.85 -24.37
CA LYS A 524 7.39 -27.12 -24.54
C LYS A 524 7.27 -28.01 -23.32
N ALA A 525 7.37 -27.44 -22.11
CA ALA A 525 7.32 -28.19 -20.86
C ALA A 525 5.94 -28.79 -20.56
N VAL A 526 4.86 -28.12 -20.98
CA VAL A 526 3.48 -28.58 -20.77
C VAL A 526 2.91 -29.37 -21.95
N ALA A 527 3.66 -29.45 -23.07
CA ALA A 527 3.25 -30.26 -24.20
C ALA A 527 3.12 -31.72 -23.76
N PRO A 528 2.02 -32.42 -24.13
CA PRO A 528 1.91 -33.83 -23.84
C PRO A 528 3.12 -34.55 -24.43
N SER A 529 3.76 -35.42 -23.63
CA SER A 529 4.82 -36.32 -24.07
C SER A 529 4.27 -37.28 -25.13
N SER A 530 4.14 -36.84 -26.38
CA SER A 530 3.85 -37.71 -27.50
C SER A 530 5.15 -38.41 -27.92
N ALA A 531 5.25 -39.68 -27.53
CA ALA A 531 6.14 -40.73 -28.04
C ALA A 531 7.67 -40.46 -28.00
N ARG A 532 8.33 -40.99 -26.97
CA ARG A 532 9.60 -41.71 -27.20
C ARG A 532 9.29 -43.18 -27.42
#